data_AF-A0A5N5P4K1-F1
#
_entry.id   AF-A0A5N5P4K1-F1
#
_cell.length_a   1.000
_cell.length_b   1.000
_cell.length_c   1.000
_cell.angle_alpha   90.00
_cell.angle_beta   90.00
_cell.angle_gamma   90.00
#
_symmetry.space_group_name_H-M   'P 1'
#
loop_
_entity.id
_entity.type
_entity.pdbx_description
1 polymer ?
#
loop_
_entity_poly.entity_id
_entity_poly.type
_entity_poly.pdbx_seq_one_letter_code
_entity_poly.pdbx_strand_id
1 'polypeptide(L)'
;MQQFYWSPGNDASRESGSKSLCLHPALKCDHVLHFLRSTSCSFISNWHCFQTFCRSMGNTESAVVQKRLVRFRPDERPVIEGVFDRLKSISSLSGPPGKEEVLYIDTLKITMGKMASDSMIMRVFEGICSIDPGVPVPPGGGVSRERLVIFLADALRGTAEERAPLVMAMAHGTKATVTTDQIREFLEDLVSAVVQTLTHRGRLRGWRPDRMGDGAQGVKLLAEQLSSELKTSDQDVCDVACLEDWLFRVSGVSTFLELLIGEGLDVGLTSRPPPTLLPKCRDTPWTELRCLLDIPLLMFLTSQLPAGHTAPWRLLFSTNVHGESFTRLVGNCKNRGSTVLLVKDTKGHIFGGFASHSWELKPQFQGDSRCFLFSVSPSMRVFTSTGYNKHYMYLNQGQQTMPNGLGMGGQHGYFGLWLDGDFGRGHSRARPRCTTYGSPQLSGDEDFTVDTVEVWGVGVPPEEQEQDENKKSVLDIDPEVQAIMEMTGKTLHSQGLREPEEDDG
;
A
#
# COMPACT_ATOMS: atom_id res chain seq x y z
N MET A 1 35.11 21.66 37.36
CA MET A 1 33.94 21.58 38.25
C MET A 1 33.02 20.52 37.65
N GLN A 2 32.62 19.42 38.27
CA GLN A 2 32.85 18.80 39.61
C GLN A 2 33.23 17.31 39.36
N GLN A 3 34.29 16.72 39.92
CA GLN A 3 34.32 15.94 41.19
C GLN A 3 33.04 15.11 41.46
N PHE A 4 33.05 13.78 41.28
CA PHE A 4 33.54 12.72 42.22
C PHE A 4 32.79 12.65 43.57
N TYR A 5 32.10 11.54 43.85
CA TYR A 5 32.50 10.51 44.84
C TYR A 5 31.46 9.37 44.96
N TRP A 6 31.95 8.16 45.28
CA TRP A 6 31.16 6.97 45.67
C TRP A 6 31.89 6.27 46.82
N SER A 7 31.18 5.47 47.63
CA SER A 7 31.60 4.55 48.73
C SER A 7 31.11 4.96 50.14
N PRO A 8 31.08 4.05 51.14
CA PRO A 8 30.14 2.92 51.20
C PRO A 8 29.49 2.76 52.62
N GLY A 9 28.60 1.77 52.82
CA GLY A 9 28.05 1.46 54.15
C GLY A 9 27.59 0.00 54.30
N ASN A 10 28.17 -0.70 55.28
CA ASN A 10 27.78 -2.06 55.72
C ASN A 10 26.65 -2.01 56.77
N ASP A 11 25.82 -3.04 56.82
CA ASP A 11 25.65 -3.98 57.96
C ASP A 11 24.41 -4.87 57.70
N ALA A 12 24.52 -6.21 57.68
CA ALA A 12 24.68 -7.13 58.81
C ALA A 12 23.47 -7.06 59.78
N SER A 13 22.50 -7.97 59.71
CA SER A 13 22.52 -9.31 60.33
C SER A 13 21.04 -9.84 60.34
N ARG A 14 20.62 -11.05 60.74
CA ARG A 14 21.14 -12.00 61.75
C ARG A 14 20.35 -13.33 61.73
N GLU A 15 20.98 -14.46 62.12
CA GLU A 15 20.41 -15.68 62.79
C GLU A 15 19.22 -16.44 62.13
N SER A 16 19.02 -17.77 62.25
CA SER A 16 19.66 -18.90 62.96
C SER A 16 19.18 -20.23 62.33
N GLY A 17 19.76 -21.43 62.51
CA GLY A 17 20.96 -21.88 63.25
C GLY A 17 21.09 -23.43 63.21
N SER A 18 22.15 -24.01 63.82
CA SER A 18 22.34 -25.40 64.35
C SER A 18 21.63 -26.60 63.67
N LYS A 19 22.21 -27.78 63.34
CA LYS A 19 23.38 -28.59 63.81
C LYS A 19 23.40 -29.89 62.93
N SER A 20 24.36 -30.85 62.90
CA SER A 20 25.74 -30.98 63.42
C SER A 20 26.41 -32.32 62.96
N LEU A 21 27.69 -32.31 62.56
CA LEU A 21 28.62 -33.47 62.39
C LEU A 21 28.27 -34.53 61.30
N CYS A 22 29.19 -35.22 60.59
CA CYS A 22 30.66 -35.19 60.47
C CYS A 22 31.14 -35.97 59.21
N LEU A 23 32.39 -35.74 58.76
CA LEU A 23 33.30 -36.56 57.89
C LEU A 23 33.80 -35.90 56.58
N HIS A 24 35.13 -35.69 56.59
CA HIS A 24 36.20 -35.58 55.57
C HIS A 24 35.96 -35.72 54.02
N PRO A 25 36.94 -35.33 53.16
CA PRO A 25 36.64 -34.53 51.97
C PRO A 25 37.13 -35.12 50.63
N ALA A 26 36.35 -34.95 49.57
CA ALA A 26 36.81 -35.01 48.18
C ALA A 26 35.78 -34.37 47.24
N LEU A 27 36.19 -34.13 45.98
CA LEU A 27 35.35 -33.75 44.83
C LEU A 27 34.81 -32.31 44.82
N LYS A 28 35.65 -31.38 44.32
CA LYS A 28 35.15 -30.16 43.67
C LYS A 28 34.52 -30.50 42.32
N CYS A 29 33.39 -29.87 42.01
CA CYS A 29 32.78 -29.89 40.69
C CYS A 29 33.56 -28.99 39.71
N ASP A 30 34.36 -29.58 38.81
CA ASP A 30 34.95 -28.90 37.64
C ASP A 30 34.50 -29.52 36.30
N HIS A 31 33.41 -30.29 36.30
CA HIS A 31 32.99 -31.12 35.15
C HIS A 31 31.93 -30.52 34.22
N VAL A 32 31.46 -29.28 34.44
CA VAL A 32 30.38 -28.66 33.63
C VAL A 32 30.92 -27.65 32.60
N LEU A 33 32.09 -27.04 32.84
CA LEU A 33 32.68 -26.03 31.93
C LEU A 33 33.55 -26.62 30.81
N HIS A 34 33.92 -27.90 30.88
CA HIS A 34 34.74 -28.55 29.84
C HIS A 34 33.93 -29.19 28.70
N PHE A 35 32.62 -29.41 28.87
CA PHE A 35 31.79 -30.08 27.86
C PHE A 35 31.30 -29.12 26.75
N LEU A 36 31.13 -27.83 27.05
CA LEU A 36 30.67 -26.81 26.09
C LEU A 36 31.78 -26.23 25.19
N ARG A 37 33.02 -26.71 25.30
CA ARG A 37 34.11 -26.39 24.35
C ARG A 37 34.50 -27.56 23.41
N SER A 38 33.99 -28.77 23.65
CA SER A 38 34.33 -29.95 22.83
C SER A 38 33.44 -30.13 21.60
N THR A 39 32.18 -29.69 21.63
CA THR A 39 31.20 -29.91 20.56
C THR A 39 31.28 -28.87 19.43
N SER A 40 31.83 -27.68 19.70
CA SER A 40 31.98 -26.61 18.72
C SER A 40 33.02 -26.92 17.63
N CYS A 41 34.15 -27.54 18.00
CA CYS A 41 35.15 -27.94 17.01
C CYS A 41 34.64 -29.06 16.10
N SER A 42 33.97 -30.08 16.65
CA SER A 42 33.45 -31.20 15.85
C SER A 42 32.43 -30.76 14.78
N PHE A 43 31.60 -29.77 15.07
CA PHE A 43 30.66 -29.21 14.09
C PHE A 43 31.37 -28.39 12.99
N ILE A 44 32.38 -27.59 13.33
CA ILE A 44 33.15 -26.82 12.34
C ILE A 44 34.00 -27.76 11.46
N SER A 45 34.65 -28.77 12.06
CA SER A 45 35.38 -29.82 11.33
C SER A 45 34.46 -30.62 10.40
N ASN A 46 33.27 -31.00 10.85
CA ASN A 46 32.29 -31.69 10.00
C ASN A 46 31.75 -30.79 8.89
N TRP A 47 31.53 -29.48 9.13
CA TRP A 47 31.12 -28.56 8.07
C TRP A 47 32.21 -28.36 7.01
N HIS A 48 33.47 -28.21 7.43
CA HIS A 48 34.58 -28.07 6.49
C HIS A 48 34.85 -29.38 5.74
N CYS A 49 34.75 -30.53 6.42
CA CYS A 49 34.84 -31.84 5.80
C CYS A 49 33.68 -32.09 4.82
N PHE A 50 32.45 -31.67 5.15
CA PHE A 50 31.30 -31.71 4.24
C PHE A 50 31.50 -30.82 3.01
N GLN A 51 32.00 -29.59 3.17
CA GLN A 51 32.36 -28.72 2.05
C GLN A 51 33.47 -29.34 1.17
N THR A 52 34.48 -29.98 1.76
CA THR A 52 35.53 -30.70 1.02
C THR A 52 34.99 -31.96 0.32
N PHE A 53 34.06 -32.69 0.94
CA PHE A 53 33.43 -33.88 0.40
C PHE A 53 32.45 -33.56 -0.74
N CYS A 54 31.66 -32.49 -0.64
CA CYS A 54 30.84 -31.97 -1.74
C CYS A 54 31.70 -31.53 -2.94
N ARG A 55 32.83 -30.83 -2.69
CA ARG A 55 33.83 -30.53 -3.73
C ARG A 55 34.44 -31.80 -4.35
N SER A 56 34.60 -32.87 -3.59
CA SER A 56 35.12 -34.16 -4.07
C SER A 56 34.15 -34.97 -4.92
N MET A 57 32.84 -34.69 -4.88
CA MET A 57 31.82 -35.40 -5.68
C MET A 57 31.29 -34.56 -6.86
N GLY A 58 31.99 -33.48 -7.24
CA GLY A 58 31.64 -32.68 -8.41
C GLY A 58 30.38 -31.82 -8.24
N ASN A 59 29.81 -31.71 -7.04
CA ASN A 59 28.69 -30.80 -6.79
C ASN A 59 29.21 -29.38 -6.53
N THR A 60 29.54 -28.67 -7.62
CA THR A 60 30.06 -27.29 -7.61
C THR A 60 28.97 -26.23 -7.44
N GLU A 61 27.95 -26.50 -6.63
CA GLU A 61 26.91 -25.52 -6.30
C GLU A 61 27.47 -24.41 -5.41
N SER A 62 27.17 -23.16 -5.75
CA SER A 62 27.60 -22.01 -4.95
C SER A 62 26.99 -22.05 -3.55
N ALA A 63 27.83 -21.92 -2.52
CA ALA A 63 27.37 -21.79 -1.14
C ALA A 63 26.48 -20.55 -0.93
N VAL A 64 26.61 -19.52 -1.77
CA VAL A 64 25.74 -18.33 -1.77
C VAL A 64 24.34 -18.71 -2.26
N VAL A 65 24.24 -19.45 -3.38
CA VAL A 65 22.98 -19.97 -3.92
C VAL A 65 22.25 -20.82 -2.87
N GLN A 66 22.95 -21.75 -2.21
CA GLN A 66 22.34 -22.58 -1.18
C GLN A 66 21.85 -21.75 0.04
N LYS A 67 22.62 -20.74 0.50
CA LYS A 67 22.18 -19.80 1.55
C LYS A 67 20.90 -19.04 1.16
N ARG A 68 20.76 -18.67 -0.12
CA ARG A 68 19.59 -17.97 -0.67
C ARG A 68 18.36 -18.87 -0.79
N LEU A 69 18.53 -20.10 -1.29
CA LEU A 69 17.45 -21.08 -1.49
C LEU A 69 16.77 -21.52 -0.18
N VAL A 70 17.47 -21.46 0.96
CA VAL A 70 16.90 -21.78 2.29
C VAL A 70 15.69 -20.89 2.64
N ARG A 71 15.57 -19.69 2.05
CA ARG A 71 14.41 -18.79 2.22
C ARG A 71 13.11 -19.30 1.61
N PHE A 72 13.22 -20.13 0.59
CA PHE A 72 12.08 -20.75 -0.08
C PHE A 72 11.76 -22.07 0.59
N ARG A 73 10.47 -22.41 0.62
CA ARG A 73 10.04 -23.72 1.12
C ARG A 73 10.63 -24.84 0.25
N PRO A 74 10.83 -26.05 0.79
CA PRO A 74 11.41 -27.16 0.01
C PRO A 74 10.67 -27.46 -1.30
N ASP A 75 9.36 -27.25 -1.36
CA ASP A 75 8.52 -27.38 -2.56
C ASP A 75 8.69 -26.23 -3.58
N GLU A 76 9.16 -25.06 -3.15
CA GLU A 76 9.37 -23.87 -3.98
C GLU A 76 10.76 -23.81 -4.63
N ARG A 77 11.79 -24.44 -4.02
CA ARG A 77 13.18 -24.37 -4.52
C ARG A 77 13.31 -24.86 -5.98
N PRO A 78 12.72 -25.99 -6.40
CA PRO A 78 12.77 -26.42 -7.80
C PRO A 78 12.11 -25.44 -8.77
N VAL A 79 11.11 -24.67 -8.32
CA VAL A 79 10.45 -23.64 -9.14
C VAL A 79 11.42 -22.49 -9.45
N ILE A 80 12.19 -22.07 -8.45
CA ILE A 80 13.24 -21.03 -8.54
C ILE A 80 14.42 -21.52 -9.38
N GLU A 81 14.97 -22.68 -9.07
CA GLU A 81 16.13 -23.26 -9.78
C GLU A 81 15.80 -23.54 -11.26
N GLY A 82 14.56 -23.95 -11.53
CA GLY A 82 14.05 -24.20 -12.87
C GLY A 82 13.68 -22.95 -13.67
N VAL A 83 13.71 -21.72 -13.12
CA VAL A 83 13.44 -20.50 -13.92
C VAL A 83 14.43 -20.39 -15.08
N PHE A 84 15.71 -20.69 -14.81
CA PHE A 84 16.77 -20.61 -15.82
C PHE A 84 16.50 -21.50 -17.03
N ASP A 85 16.13 -22.77 -16.80
CA ASP A 85 15.86 -23.72 -17.89
C ASP A 85 14.59 -23.37 -18.67
N ARG A 86 13.56 -22.82 -18.00
CA ARG A 86 12.35 -22.29 -18.67
C ARG A 86 12.68 -21.12 -19.58
N LEU A 87 13.43 -20.12 -19.10
CA LEU A 87 13.84 -18.98 -19.91
C LEU A 87 14.72 -19.41 -21.09
N LYS A 88 15.66 -20.33 -20.86
CA LYS A 88 16.51 -20.90 -21.92
C LYS A 88 15.68 -21.62 -23.00
N SER A 89 14.67 -22.41 -22.62
CA SER A 89 13.84 -23.13 -23.58
C SER A 89 13.03 -22.18 -24.47
N ILE A 90 12.50 -21.07 -23.91
CA ILE A 90 11.83 -20.00 -24.66
C ILE A 90 12.77 -19.39 -25.72
N SER A 91 14.03 -19.12 -25.37
CA SER A 91 15.03 -18.59 -26.30
C SER A 91 15.39 -19.59 -27.42
N SER A 92 15.41 -20.89 -27.12
CA SER A 92 15.76 -21.93 -28.10
C SER A 92 14.70 -22.17 -29.18
N LEU A 93 13.51 -21.58 -29.06
CA LEU A 93 12.49 -21.57 -30.12
C LEU A 93 12.84 -20.63 -31.28
N SER A 94 13.88 -19.79 -31.16
CA SER A 94 14.32 -18.82 -32.17
C SER A 94 15.75 -19.04 -32.72
N GLY A 95 16.42 -20.15 -32.38
CA GLY A 95 17.80 -20.42 -32.83
C GLY A 95 18.22 -21.90 -32.72
N PRO A 96 19.36 -22.29 -33.30
CA PRO A 96 19.86 -23.66 -33.20
C PRO A 96 20.22 -24.02 -31.74
N PRO A 97 20.11 -25.30 -31.33
CA PRO A 97 20.36 -25.73 -29.95
C PRO A 97 21.84 -25.60 -29.56
N GLY A 98 22.20 -24.45 -29.00
CA GLY A 98 23.54 -24.16 -28.47
C GLY A 98 23.76 -24.65 -27.04
N LYS A 99 25.01 -24.99 -26.70
CA LYS A 99 25.48 -25.20 -25.32
C LYS A 99 25.66 -23.87 -24.57
N GLU A 100 24.71 -22.94 -24.68
CA GLU A 100 24.83 -21.65 -24.00
C GLU A 100 24.55 -21.81 -22.50
N GLU A 101 25.55 -21.50 -21.66
CA GLU A 101 25.45 -21.54 -20.19
C GLU A 101 24.91 -20.22 -19.61
N VAL A 102 24.50 -19.29 -20.47
CA VAL A 102 24.04 -17.94 -20.10
C VAL A 102 22.74 -17.56 -20.82
N LEU A 103 22.01 -16.62 -20.24
CA LEU A 103 20.87 -15.94 -20.86
C LEU A 103 21.26 -14.51 -21.25
N TYR A 104 20.71 -14.03 -22.38
CA TYR A 104 20.86 -12.65 -22.84
C TYR A 104 19.57 -11.86 -22.64
N ILE A 105 19.64 -10.54 -22.82
CA ILE A 105 18.50 -9.65 -22.61
C ILE A 105 17.29 -9.99 -23.50
N ASP A 106 17.51 -10.48 -24.73
CA ASP A 106 16.41 -10.80 -25.63
C ASP A 106 15.48 -11.90 -25.08
N THR A 107 16.01 -12.82 -24.27
CA THR A 107 15.20 -13.80 -23.54
C THR A 107 14.28 -13.13 -22.51
N LEU A 108 14.77 -12.09 -21.82
CA LEU A 108 13.95 -11.29 -20.91
C LEU A 108 12.94 -10.43 -21.69
N LYS A 109 13.30 -9.87 -22.86
CA LYS A 109 12.36 -9.12 -23.72
C LYS A 109 11.19 -9.99 -24.20
N ILE A 110 11.46 -11.24 -24.62
CA ILE A 110 10.40 -12.19 -25.02
C ILE A 110 9.46 -12.48 -23.85
N THR A 111 10.00 -12.61 -22.63
CA THR A 111 9.22 -13.01 -21.44
C THR A 111 8.46 -11.83 -20.81
N MET A 112 9.12 -10.68 -20.65
CA MET A 112 8.62 -9.50 -19.93
C MET A 112 8.01 -8.41 -20.83
N GLY A 113 8.14 -8.49 -22.16
CA GLY A 113 7.80 -7.39 -23.08
C GLY A 113 6.33 -6.97 -23.16
N LYS A 114 5.40 -7.68 -22.49
CA LYS A 114 4.00 -7.25 -22.31
C LYS A 114 3.71 -6.68 -20.91
N MET A 115 4.70 -6.72 -20.02
CA MET A 115 4.62 -6.37 -18.61
C MET A 115 5.51 -5.17 -18.26
N ALA A 116 6.49 -4.84 -19.09
CA ALA A 116 7.48 -3.80 -18.84
C ALA A 116 8.01 -3.18 -20.13
N SER A 117 8.48 -1.94 -20.05
CA SER A 117 9.22 -1.25 -21.11
C SER A 117 10.61 -1.84 -21.34
N ASP A 118 11.16 -1.64 -22.53
CA ASP A 118 12.56 -1.98 -22.86
C ASP A 118 13.56 -1.37 -21.86
N SER A 119 13.31 -0.16 -21.37
CA SER A 119 14.10 0.48 -20.29
C SER A 119 14.05 -0.34 -19.01
N MET A 120 12.86 -0.68 -18.51
CA MET A 120 12.75 -1.44 -17.27
C MET A 120 13.29 -2.89 -17.41
N ILE A 121 13.18 -3.49 -18.60
CA ILE A 121 13.76 -4.81 -18.89
C ILE A 121 15.30 -4.75 -18.92
N MET A 122 15.89 -3.70 -19.50
CA MET A 122 17.34 -3.42 -19.41
C MET A 122 17.78 -3.31 -17.95
N ARG A 123 17.06 -2.51 -17.13
CA ARG A 123 17.36 -2.34 -15.71
C ARG A 123 17.32 -3.68 -14.96
N VAL A 124 16.30 -4.52 -15.17
CA VAL A 124 16.22 -5.87 -14.56
C VAL A 124 17.38 -6.75 -15.00
N PHE A 125 17.77 -6.73 -16.28
CA PHE A 125 18.93 -7.47 -16.78
C PHE A 125 20.23 -7.01 -16.09
N GLU A 126 20.46 -5.70 -15.97
CA GLU A 126 21.60 -5.13 -15.25
C GLU A 126 21.59 -5.50 -13.76
N GLY A 127 20.41 -5.53 -13.12
CA GLY A 127 20.22 -5.97 -11.74
C GLY A 127 20.53 -7.46 -11.51
N ILE A 128 20.35 -8.33 -12.51
CA ILE A 128 20.80 -9.73 -12.43
C ILE A 128 22.31 -9.83 -12.70
N CYS A 129 22.82 -9.04 -13.64
CA CYS A 129 24.25 -9.04 -14.00
C CYS A 129 25.16 -8.42 -12.93
N SER A 130 24.64 -7.59 -12.02
CA SER A 130 25.39 -7.03 -10.89
C SER A 130 25.65 -8.02 -9.75
N ILE A 131 24.94 -9.17 -9.72
CA ILE A 131 25.15 -10.21 -8.72
C ILE A 131 26.55 -10.85 -8.85
N ASP A 132 27.26 -10.93 -7.74
CA ASP A 132 28.40 -11.83 -7.54
C ASP A 132 27.90 -13.21 -7.08
N PRO A 133 28.05 -14.28 -7.89
CA PRO A 133 27.62 -15.62 -7.51
C PRO A 133 28.61 -16.35 -6.61
N GLY A 134 29.77 -15.77 -6.28
CA GLY A 134 30.84 -16.39 -5.49
C GLY A 134 31.59 -17.53 -6.21
N VAL A 135 31.42 -17.62 -7.54
CA VAL A 135 32.04 -18.58 -8.45
C VAL A 135 32.47 -17.87 -9.74
N PRO A 136 33.43 -18.41 -10.52
CA PRO A 136 33.82 -17.81 -11.79
C PRO A 136 32.63 -17.69 -12.76
N VAL A 137 32.37 -16.48 -13.25
CA VAL A 137 31.30 -16.21 -14.21
C VAL A 137 31.73 -16.69 -15.61
N PRO A 138 30.87 -17.38 -16.39
CA PRO A 138 31.18 -17.77 -17.76
C PRO A 138 31.58 -16.59 -18.66
N PRO A 139 32.58 -16.74 -19.55
CA PRO A 139 32.92 -15.70 -20.52
C PRO A 139 31.77 -15.50 -21.51
N GLY A 140 31.28 -14.26 -21.65
CA GLY A 140 30.16 -13.93 -22.54
C GLY A 140 29.26 -12.79 -22.06
N GLY A 141 29.37 -12.36 -20.79
CA GLY A 141 28.65 -11.17 -20.28
C GLY A 141 27.15 -11.36 -20.04
N GLY A 142 26.62 -12.58 -20.18
CA GLY A 142 25.23 -12.91 -19.90
C GLY A 142 24.94 -13.28 -18.43
N VAL A 143 23.68 -13.64 -18.20
CA VAL A 143 23.16 -14.10 -16.90
C VAL A 143 23.41 -15.60 -16.74
N SER A 144 24.13 -16.02 -15.69
CA SER A 144 24.26 -17.45 -15.32
C SER A 144 23.10 -17.91 -14.42
N ARG A 145 22.98 -19.23 -14.21
CA ARG A 145 21.96 -19.82 -13.32
C ARG A 145 22.09 -19.29 -11.89
N GLU A 146 23.31 -19.21 -11.37
CA GLU A 146 23.60 -18.80 -9.99
C GLU A 146 23.18 -17.33 -9.77
N ARG A 147 23.53 -16.46 -10.72
CA ARG A 147 23.12 -15.05 -10.69
C ARG A 147 21.59 -14.90 -10.66
N LEU A 148 20.89 -15.63 -11.53
CA LEU A 148 19.44 -15.59 -11.59
C LEU A 148 18.78 -16.09 -10.29
N VAL A 149 19.26 -17.20 -9.72
CA VAL A 149 18.71 -17.76 -8.48
C VAL A 149 18.94 -16.82 -7.28
N ILE A 150 20.12 -16.21 -7.17
CA ILE A 150 20.42 -15.21 -6.13
C ILE A 150 19.55 -13.95 -6.31
N PHE A 151 19.46 -13.42 -7.54
CA PHE A 151 18.61 -12.28 -7.87
C PHE A 151 17.14 -12.52 -7.49
N LEU A 152 16.58 -13.68 -7.87
CA LEU A 152 15.21 -14.07 -7.52
C LEU A 152 15.02 -14.16 -6.00
N ALA A 153 16.00 -14.69 -5.28
CA ALA A 153 15.95 -14.77 -3.82
C ALA A 153 15.98 -13.40 -3.14
N ASP A 154 16.78 -12.46 -3.65
CA ASP A 154 16.92 -11.13 -3.06
C ASP A 154 15.77 -10.20 -3.48
N ALA A 155 15.32 -10.24 -4.74
CA ALA A 155 14.15 -9.51 -5.20
C ALA A 155 12.84 -9.97 -4.53
N LEU A 156 12.56 -11.29 -4.52
CA LEU A 156 11.29 -11.83 -4.01
C LEU A 156 11.27 -12.00 -2.48
N ARG A 157 12.42 -12.33 -1.85
CA ARG A 157 12.49 -12.73 -0.43
C ARG A 157 13.66 -12.10 0.36
N GLY A 158 14.39 -11.14 -0.21
CA GLY A 158 15.51 -10.46 0.47
C GLY A 158 15.07 -9.48 1.55
N THR A 159 16.06 -8.89 2.23
CA THR A 159 15.90 -7.73 3.13
C THR A 159 16.01 -6.40 2.36
N ALA A 160 16.02 -5.26 3.06
CA ALA A 160 16.35 -3.96 2.45
C ALA A 160 17.84 -3.91 2.04
N GLU A 161 18.75 -4.35 2.92
CA GLU A 161 20.19 -4.53 2.69
C GLU A 161 20.47 -5.27 1.37
N GLU A 162 19.68 -6.31 1.05
CA GLU A 162 19.90 -7.15 -0.13
C GLU A 162 19.22 -6.62 -1.40
N ARG A 163 18.19 -5.78 -1.25
CA ARG A 163 17.57 -5.07 -2.39
C ARG A 163 18.27 -3.77 -2.74
N ALA A 164 18.97 -3.12 -1.81
CA ALA A 164 19.66 -1.86 -2.07
C ALA A 164 20.72 -1.95 -3.19
N PRO A 165 21.60 -2.98 -3.25
CA PRO A 165 22.49 -3.20 -4.39
C PRO A 165 21.75 -3.46 -5.71
N LEU A 166 20.61 -4.16 -5.65
CA LEU A 166 19.79 -4.41 -6.84
C LEU A 166 19.17 -3.12 -7.37
N VAL A 167 18.66 -2.25 -6.50
CA VAL A 167 18.09 -0.96 -6.88
C VAL A 167 19.16 0.01 -7.36
N MET A 168 20.34 0.04 -6.73
CA MET A 168 21.51 0.77 -7.25
C MET A 168 21.82 0.36 -8.69
N ALA A 169 21.92 -0.95 -8.95
CA ALA A 169 22.17 -1.51 -10.27
C ALA A 169 21.06 -1.21 -11.28
N MET A 170 19.79 -1.35 -10.88
CA MET A 170 18.64 -1.02 -11.74
C MET A 170 18.51 0.50 -12.01
N ALA A 171 19.01 1.37 -11.13
CA ALA A 171 18.92 2.81 -11.31
C ALA A 171 20.07 3.36 -12.16
N HIS A 172 21.31 2.90 -11.96
CA HIS A 172 22.48 3.48 -12.62
C HIS A 172 23.62 2.49 -12.97
N GLY A 173 23.34 1.20 -13.06
CA GLY A 173 24.32 0.16 -13.38
C GLY A 173 25.34 -0.05 -12.25
N THR A 174 26.55 -0.51 -12.59
CA THR A 174 27.57 -0.94 -11.62
C THR A 174 28.33 0.21 -10.94
N LYS A 175 27.70 1.36 -10.71
CA LYS A 175 28.33 2.49 -10.01
C LYS A 175 28.12 2.39 -8.51
N ALA A 176 29.02 3.03 -7.74
CA ALA A 176 28.97 3.02 -6.28
C ALA A 176 27.87 3.92 -5.70
N THR A 177 27.34 4.86 -6.50
CA THR A 177 26.36 5.86 -6.07
C THR A 177 25.40 6.25 -7.19
N VAL A 178 24.27 6.84 -6.82
CA VAL A 178 23.14 7.22 -7.67
C VAL A 178 22.56 8.58 -7.25
N THR A 179 21.99 9.35 -8.18
CA THR A 179 21.30 10.62 -7.87
C THR A 179 19.80 10.40 -7.59
N THR A 180 19.14 11.36 -6.93
CA THR A 180 17.68 11.34 -6.72
C THR A 180 16.91 11.21 -8.04
N ASP A 181 17.38 11.90 -9.09
CA ASP A 181 16.78 11.87 -10.42
C ASP A 181 16.84 10.48 -11.07
N GLN A 182 17.95 9.76 -10.93
CA GLN A 182 18.12 8.41 -11.47
C GLN A 182 17.24 7.38 -10.73
N ILE A 183 17.07 7.54 -9.42
CA ILE A 183 16.11 6.76 -8.62
C ILE A 183 14.68 7.07 -9.08
N ARG A 184 14.34 8.34 -9.33
CA ARG A 184 13.02 8.74 -9.82
C ARG A 184 12.72 8.19 -11.21
N GLU A 185 13.66 8.22 -12.15
CA GLU A 185 13.52 7.56 -13.47
C GLU A 185 13.30 6.04 -13.34
N PHE A 186 14.05 5.36 -12.47
CA PHE A 186 13.84 3.95 -12.17
C PHE A 186 12.44 3.68 -11.56
N LEU A 187 11.96 4.57 -10.69
CA LEU A 187 10.63 4.46 -10.08
C LEU A 187 9.51 4.71 -11.10
N GLU A 188 9.68 5.64 -12.05
CA GLU A 188 8.73 5.87 -13.15
C GLU A 188 8.63 4.59 -14.04
N ASP A 189 9.77 4.03 -14.43
CA ASP A 189 9.86 2.75 -15.15
C ASP A 189 9.19 1.59 -14.37
N LEU A 190 9.49 1.45 -13.08
CA LEU A 190 8.97 0.39 -12.20
C LEU A 190 7.45 0.51 -11.97
N VAL A 191 6.93 1.71 -11.69
CA VAL A 191 5.49 1.94 -11.48
C VAL A 191 4.74 1.69 -12.79
N SER A 192 5.28 2.16 -13.92
CA SER A 192 4.72 1.87 -15.25
C SER A 192 4.65 0.36 -15.53
N ALA A 193 5.74 -0.37 -15.25
CA ALA A 193 5.78 -1.82 -15.39
C ALA A 193 4.81 -2.54 -14.44
N VAL A 194 4.59 -2.04 -13.21
CA VAL A 194 3.55 -2.58 -12.31
C VAL A 194 2.15 -2.40 -12.90
N VAL A 195 1.81 -1.23 -13.44
CA VAL A 195 0.50 -0.98 -14.06
C VAL A 195 0.29 -1.85 -15.30
N GLN A 196 1.32 -2.00 -16.13
CA GLN A 196 1.31 -2.89 -17.31
C GLN A 196 1.15 -4.36 -16.88
N THR A 197 1.90 -4.82 -15.88
CA THR A 197 1.80 -6.17 -15.31
C THR A 197 0.40 -6.47 -14.77
N LEU A 198 -0.18 -5.56 -13.97
CA LEU A 198 -1.53 -5.71 -13.44
C LEU A 198 -2.59 -5.77 -14.54
N THR A 199 -2.41 -4.98 -15.61
CA THR A 199 -3.28 -4.98 -16.79
C THR A 199 -3.17 -6.29 -17.56
N HIS A 200 -1.94 -6.71 -17.92
CA HIS A 200 -1.70 -7.88 -18.74
C HIS A 200 -2.11 -9.19 -18.05
N ARG A 201 -1.85 -9.32 -16.74
CA ARG A 201 -2.22 -10.49 -15.93
C ARG A 201 -3.69 -10.46 -15.46
N GLY A 202 -4.51 -9.50 -15.91
CA GLY A 202 -5.93 -9.41 -15.56
C GLY A 202 -6.20 -9.08 -14.08
N ARG A 203 -5.22 -8.53 -13.37
CA ARG A 203 -5.26 -8.24 -11.92
C ARG A 203 -5.87 -6.88 -11.57
N LEU A 204 -6.58 -6.23 -12.50
CA LEU A 204 -7.25 -4.94 -12.29
C LEU A 204 -8.49 -5.00 -11.38
N ARG A 205 -8.95 -6.18 -10.95
CA ARG A 205 -10.05 -6.39 -9.96
C ARG A 205 -11.34 -5.57 -10.20
N GLY A 206 -11.67 -5.28 -11.47
CA GLY A 206 -12.87 -4.52 -11.88
C GLY A 206 -12.64 -3.04 -12.22
N TRP A 207 -11.43 -2.51 -11.99
CA TRP A 207 -11.01 -1.18 -12.42
C TRP A 207 -10.79 -1.12 -13.95
N ARG A 208 -11.02 0.05 -14.55
CA ARG A 208 -11.03 0.28 -16.01
C ARG A 208 -10.09 1.43 -16.39
N PRO A 209 -8.80 1.17 -16.68
CA PRO A 209 -7.83 2.23 -17.02
C PRO A 209 -8.28 3.16 -18.16
N ASP A 210 -9.06 2.66 -19.12
CA ASP A 210 -9.66 3.40 -20.23
C ASP A 210 -10.77 4.40 -19.82
N ARG A 211 -11.26 4.30 -18.58
CA ARG A 211 -12.29 5.15 -17.96
C ARG A 211 -11.76 5.93 -16.75
N MET A 212 -10.46 5.89 -16.49
CA MET A 212 -9.79 6.46 -15.32
C MET A 212 -8.97 7.71 -15.69
N GLY A 213 -8.27 8.29 -14.70
CA GLY A 213 -7.39 9.45 -14.88
C GLY A 213 -6.15 9.17 -15.74
N ASP A 214 -5.33 10.20 -15.95
CA ASP A 214 -4.08 10.10 -16.73
C ASP A 214 -3.00 9.30 -15.98
N GLY A 215 -2.95 8.00 -16.24
CA GLY A 215 -1.96 7.10 -15.65
C GLY A 215 -0.50 7.46 -15.92
N ALA A 216 -0.17 8.23 -16.98
CA ALA A 216 1.19 8.69 -17.20
C ALA A 216 1.57 9.81 -16.22
N GLN A 217 0.63 10.69 -15.87
CA GLN A 217 0.80 11.66 -14.79
C GLN A 217 0.80 10.96 -13.42
N GLY A 218 -0.06 9.96 -13.20
CA GLY A 218 -0.07 9.14 -11.98
C GLY A 218 1.26 8.43 -11.71
N VAL A 219 1.90 7.87 -12.75
CA VAL A 219 3.24 7.25 -12.64
C VAL A 219 4.26 8.23 -12.07
N LYS A 220 4.33 9.45 -12.63
CA LYS A 220 5.26 10.50 -12.18
C LYS A 220 5.00 10.92 -10.74
N LEU A 221 3.74 11.18 -10.41
CA LEU A 221 3.32 11.60 -9.07
C LEU A 221 3.65 10.53 -8.01
N LEU A 222 3.52 9.24 -8.33
CA LEU A 222 3.85 8.15 -7.42
C LEU A 222 5.37 7.95 -7.31
N ALA A 223 6.11 8.06 -8.41
CA ALA A 223 7.57 8.02 -8.38
C ALA A 223 8.15 9.17 -7.55
N GLU A 224 7.64 10.40 -7.73
CA GLU A 224 8.01 11.57 -6.92
C GLU A 224 7.72 11.31 -5.43
N GLN A 225 6.51 10.85 -5.09
CA GLN A 225 6.14 10.51 -3.70
C GLN A 225 7.08 9.47 -3.08
N LEU A 226 7.35 8.35 -3.77
CA LEU A 226 8.24 7.29 -3.30
C LEU A 226 9.68 7.79 -3.12
N SER A 227 10.14 8.69 -4.00
CA SER A 227 11.47 9.30 -3.90
C SER A 227 11.57 10.39 -2.81
N SER A 228 10.47 11.01 -2.38
CA SER A 228 10.47 12.11 -1.40
C SER A 228 10.96 11.75 0.01
N GLU A 229 11.06 10.47 0.35
CA GLU A 229 11.64 9.97 1.61
C GLU A 229 13.12 9.56 1.50
N LEU A 230 13.73 9.76 0.32
CA LEU A 230 15.15 9.55 0.09
C LEU A 230 15.94 10.64 0.83
N LYS A 231 16.86 10.22 1.70
CA LYS A 231 17.74 11.14 2.44
C LYS A 231 19.09 11.19 1.74
N THR A 232 19.25 12.10 0.78
CA THR A 232 20.52 12.28 0.09
C THR A 232 21.55 13.02 0.95
N SER A 233 22.82 12.84 0.59
CA SER A 233 23.93 13.64 1.11
C SER A 233 23.89 15.07 0.56
N ASP A 234 24.74 15.97 1.08
CA ASP A 234 24.86 17.37 0.64
C ASP A 234 25.14 17.58 -0.88
N GLN A 235 25.44 16.50 -1.61
CA GLN A 235 25.69 16.50 -3.06
C GLN A 235 24.52 15.95 -3.91
N ASP A 236 23.35 15.69 -3.31
CA ASP A 236 22.20 14.98 -3.91
C ASP A 236 22.54 13.56 -4.45
N VAL A 237 23.48 12.91 -3.76
CA VAL A 237 23.95 11.57 -4.10
C VAL A 237 23.63 10.61 -2.95
N CYS A 238 23.18 9.41 -3.31
CA CYS A 238 22.82 8.30 -2.43
C CYS A 238 23.75 7.11 -2.68
N ASP A 239 24.20 6.46 -1.60
CA ASP A 239 24.96 5.21 -1.62
C ASP A 239 24.06 4.00 -1.26
N VAL A 240 24.65 2.81 -1.15
CA VAL A 240 23.88 1.59 -0.84
C VAL A 240 23.22 1.65 0.55
N ALA A 241 23.87 2.27 1.54
CA ALA A 241 23.32 2.40 2.90
C ALA A 241 22.14 3.38 2.94
N CYS A 242 22.23 4.48 2.19
CA CYS A 242 21.12 5.42 1.95
C CYS A 242 19.94 4.72 1.26
N LEU A 243 20.17 3.87 0.26
CA LEU A 243 19.11 3.09 -0.38
C LEU A 243 18.50 2.03 0.53
N GLU A 244 19.28 1.39 1.41
CA GLU A 244 18.77 0.43 2.40
C GLU A 244 17.82 1.11 3.39
N ASP A 245 18.25 2.23 3.99
CA ASP A 245 17.44 3.03 4.93
C ASP A 245 16.14 3.54 4.28
N TRP A 246 16.20 3.92 3.01
CA TRP A 246 15.02 4.31 2.22
C TRP A 246 14.10 3.13 1.90
N LEU A 247 14.62 2.00 1.39
CA LEU A 247 13.82 0.81 1.08
C LEU A 247 13.16 0.18 2.32
N PHE A 248 13.77 0.34 3.49
CA PHE A 248 13.19 -0.08 4.76
C PHE A 248 11.95 0.75 5.14
N ARG A 249 11.97 2.07 4.93
CA ARG A 249 10.78 2.94 5.11
C ARG A 249 9.75 2.72 4.01
N VAL A 250 10.19 2.79 2.75
CA VAL A 250 9.33 2.81 1.57
C VAL A 250 9.17 1.39 1.01
N SER A 251 8.59 0.50 1.83
CA SER A 251 8.41 -0.92 1.51
C SER A 251 7.56 -1.19 0.26
N GLY A 252 6.83 -0.18 -0.23
CA GLY A 252 6.10 -0.21 -1.50
C GLY A 252 7.01 -0.55 -2.69
N VAL A 253 8.23 -0.01 -2.75
CA VAL A 253 9.21 -0.29 -3.82
C VAL A 253 9.58 -1.78 -3.84
N SER A 254 9.80 -2.38 -2.66
CA SER A 254 10.06 -3.82 -2.54
C SER A 254 8.86 -4.66 -2.98
N THR A 255 7.64 -4.21 -2.74
CA THR A 255 6.40 -4.90 -3.15
C THR A 255 6.18 -4.79 -4.67
N PHE A 256 6.53 -3.66 -5.27
CA PHE A 256 6.47 -3.43 -6.72
C PHE A 256 7.50 -4.31 -7.46
N LEU A 257 8.72 -4.40 -6.93
CA LEU A 257 9.73 -5.34 -7.42
C LEU A 257 9.30 -6.80 -7.25
N GLU A 258 8.73 -7.20 -6.11
CA GLU A 258 8.22 -8.56 -5.90
C GLU A 258 7.15 -8.92 -6.94
N LEU A 259 6.20 -8.01 -7.22
CA LEU A 259 5.18 -8.21 -8.24
C LEU A 259 5.79 -8.29 -9.66
N LEU A 260 6.62 -7.32 -10.04
CA LEU A 260 7.21 -7.27 -11.38
C LEU A 260 8.11 -8.47 -11.67
N ILE A 261 8.96 -8.87 -10.73
CA ILE A 261 9.86 -10.01 -10.94
C ILE A 261 9.08 -11.33 -10.88
N GLY A 262 8.13 -11.47 -9.95
CA GLY A 262 7.30 -12.68 -9.84
C GLY A 262 6.41 -12.92 -11.05
N GLU A 263 5.70 -11.90 -11.52
CA GLU A 263 4.81 -12.00 -12.70
C GLU A 263 5.56 -11.82 -14.03
N GLY A 264 6.65 -11.06 -14.06
CA GLY A 264 7.42 -10.81 -15.28
C GLY A 264 8.26 -12.01 -15.71
N LEU A 265 8.84 -12.75 -14.76
CA LEU A 265 9.63 -13.97 -15.02
C LEU A 265 8.83 -15.27 -14.78
N ASP A 266 7.50 -15.16 -14.62
CA ASP A 266 6.57 -16.29 -14.42
C ASP A 266 7.02 -17.26 -13.30
N VAL A 267 7.24 -16.70 -12.11
CA VAL A 267 7.72 -17.41 -10.91
C VAL A 267 6.54 -17.85 -10.07
N GLY A 268 5.94 -18.99 -10.44
CA GLY A 268 4.75 -19.56 -9.79
C GLY A 268 4.99 -20.11 -8.38
N LEU A 269 5.14 -19.24 -7.38
CA LEU A 269 5.27 -19.62 -5.97
C LEU A 269 3.91 -19.99 -5.35
N THR A 270 3.82 -21.21 -4.82
CA THR A 270 2.59 -21.76 -4.21
C THR A 270 2.28 -21.16 -2.85
N SER A 271 3.28 -20.73 -2.08
CA SER A 271 3.08 -20.31 -0.68
C SER A 271 2.53 -18.91 -0.48
N ARG A 272 2.69 -18.03 -1.49
CA ARG A 272 2.31 -16.62 -1.41
C ARG A 272 1.76 -16.17 -2.76
N PRO A 273 0.45 -15.84 -2.86
CA PRO A 273 -0.08 -15.23 -4.07
C PRO A 273 0.57 -13.85 -4.29
N PRO A 274 0.78 -13.42 -5.54
CA PRO A 274 1.43 -12.15 -5.84
C PRO A 274 0.72 -10.95 -5.20
N PRO A 275 1.45 -9.88 -4.82
CA PRO A 275 0.93 -8.78 -4.02
C PRO A 275 -0.37 -8.18 -4.57
N THR A 276 -1.35 -7.99 -3.67
CA THR A 276 -2.60 -7.29 -4.01
C THR A 276 -2.40 -5.79 -3.80
N LEU A 277 -2.28 -5.04 -4.90
CA LEU A 277 -2.05 -3.59 -4.92
C LEU A 277 -3.31 -2.75 -5.17
N LEU A 278 -4.43 -3.40 -5.51
CA LEU A 278 -5.69 -2.74 -5.83
C LEU A 278 -6.83 -3.33 -4.98
N PRO A 279 -7.81 -2.53 -4.52
CA PRO A 279 -9.05 -3.04 -3.94
C PRO A 279 -9.93 -3.62 -5.04
N LYS A 280 -10.95 -4.42 -4.70
CA LYS A 280 -11.98 -4.81 -5.69
C LYS A 280 -12.82 -3.58 -6.03
N CYS A 281 -13.09 -3.32 -7.30
CA CYS A 281 -14.12 -2.37 -7.71
C CYS A 281 -15.46 -3.12 -7.82
N ARG A 282 -16.55 -2.53 -7.31
CA ARG A 282 -17.92 -3.06 -7.42
C ARG A 282 -18.90 -1.95 -7.76
N ASP A 283 -20.03 -2.36 -8.34
CA ASP A 283 -21.25 -1.55 -8.44
C ASP A 283 -21.00 -0.15 -9.06
N THR A 284 -20.18 -0.12 -10.11
CA THR A 284 -19.67 1.12 -10.73
C THR A 284 -20.18 1.26 -12.17
N PRO A 285 -20.91 2.35 -12.52
CA PRO A 285 -21.45 2.59 -13.86
C PRO A 285 -20.36 3.10 -14.82
N TRP A 286 -19.47 2.21 -15.23
CA TRP A 286 -18.33 2.50 -16.12
C TRP A 286 -18.71 3.04 -17.50
N THR A 287 -19.97 2.93 -17.92
CA THR A 287 -20.52 3.53 -19.16
C THR A 287 -20.49 5.05 -19.13
N GLU A 288 -20.88 5.63 -17.98
CA GLU A 288 -20.98 7.07 -17.76
C GLU A 288 -19.76 7.61 -17.02
N LEU A 289 -19.26 6.88 -16.01
CA LEU A 289 -18.18 7.35 -15.16
C LEU A 289 -16.89 7.64 -15.95
N ARG A 290 -16.30 8.79 -15.66
CA ARG A 290 -14.88 9.10 -15.87
C ARG A 290 -14.28 9.31 -14.49
N CYS A 291 -13.51 8.33 -14.03
CA CYS A 291 -13.01 8.30 -12.65
C CYS A 291 -11.82 9.25 -12.51
N LEU A 292 -11.81 10.06 -11.44
CA LEU A 292 -10.72 10.98 -11.11
C LEU A 292 -9.40 10.27 -10.78
N LEU A 293 -9.46 9.04 -10.26
CA LEU A 293 -8.26 8.25 -9.96
C LEU A 293 -7.77 7.50 -11.19
N ASP A 294 -6.46 7.42 -11.34
CA ASP A 294 -5.76 6.42 -12.14
C ASP A 294 -5.27 5.26 -11.25
N ILE A 295 -4.60 4.28 -11.86
CA ILE A 295 -4.10 3.09 -11.14
C ILE A 295 -3.01 3.45 -10.11
N PRO A 296 -1.94 4.22 -10.42
CA PRO A 296 -1.00 4.75 -9.43
C PRO A 296 -1.64 5.53 -8.26
N LEU A 297 -2.54 6.48 -8.53
CA LEU A 297 -3.23 7.28 -7.49
C LEU A 297 -4.06 6.36 -6.57
N LEU A 298 -4.72 5.34 -7.13
CA LEU A 298 -5.48 4.35 -6.38
C LEU A 298 -4.58 3.42 -5.55
N MET A 299 -3.43 2.98 -6.08
CA MET A 299 -2.43 2.21 -5.35
C MET A 299 -1.90 2.99 -4.14
N PHE A 300 -1.57 4.28 -4.34
CA PHE A 300 -1.20 5.19 -3.26
C PHE A 300 -2.31 5.27 -2.20
N LEU A 301 -3.51 5.72 -2.56
CA LEU A 301 -4.59 5.92 -1.58
C LEU A 301 -5.00 4.63 -0.86
N THR A 302 -5.06 3.49 -1.55
CA THR A 302 -5.45 2.22 -0.92
C THR A 302 -4.46 1.76 0.15
N SER A 303 -3.15 2.05 -0.03
CA SER A 303 -2.13 1.77 0.99
C SER A 303 -2.32 2.53 2.31
N GLN A 304 -3.06 3.65 2.26
CA GLN A 304 -3.28 4.57 3.39
C GLN A 304 -4.59 4.29 4.14
N LEU A 305 -5.46 3.42 3.60
CA LEU A 305 -6.75 3.11 4.20
C LEU A 305 -6.63 2.02 5.30
N PRO A 306 -7.34 2.14 6.43
CA PRO A 306 -7.33 1.12 7.49
C PRO A 306 -7.75 -0.29 7.05
N ALA A 307 -8.64 -0.39 6.04
CA ALA A 307 -9.06 -1.68 5.46
C ALA A 307 -8.13 -2.19 4.35
N GLY A 308 -7.20 -1.35 3.89
CA GLY A 308 -6.33 -1.60 2.74
C GLY A 308 -7.09 -2.17 1.54
N HIS A 309 -6.63 -3.31 1.04
CA HIS A 309 -7.14 -3.97 -0.17
C HIS A 309 -8.28 -4.97 0.08
N THR A 310 -8.80 -5.07 1.31
CA THR A 310 -9.75 -6.12 1.73
C THR A 310 -11.20 -5.77 1.40
N ALA A 311 -11.61 -4.55 1.66
CA ALA A 311 -12.95 -4.06 1.34
C ALA A 311 -13.08 -3.69 -0.16
N PRO A 312 -14.23 -3.98 -0.80
CA PRO A 312 -14.50 -3.48 -2.14
C PRO A 312 -14.77 -1.98 -2.10
N TRP A 313 -14.24 -1.26 -3.09
CA TRP A 313 -14.64 0.11 -3.38
C TRP A 313 -15.90 0.11 -4.25
N ARG A 314 -16.87 0.93 -3.89
CA ARG A 314 -18.15 1.13 -4.61
C ARG A 314 -18.40 2.62 -4.80
N LEU A 315 -18.84 3.02 -5.99
CA LEU A 315 -19.19 4.41 -6.24
C LEU A 315 -20.45 4.76 -5.45
N LEU A 316 -20.40 5.81 -4.64
CA LEU A 316 -21.57 6.37 -3.97
C LEU A 316 -22.08 7.60 -4.70
N PHE A 317 -21.17 8.48 -5.10
CA PHE A 317 -21.52 9.71 -5.80
C PHE A 317 -20.44 10.05 -6.81
N SER A 318 -20.86 10.66 -7.92
CA SER A 318 -20.00 11.34 -8.89
C SER A 318 -20.84 12.40 -9.56
N THR A 319 -20.34 13.63 -9.69
CA THR A 319 -21.03 14.71 -10.45
C THR A 319 -21.34 14.26 -11.89
N ASN A 320 -20.42 13.50 -12.49
CA ASN A 320 -20.51 12.99 -13.87
C ASN A 320 -21.63 11.96 -14.10
N VAL A 321 -22.21 11.41 -13.02
CA VAL A 321 -23.25 10.36 -13.05
C VAL A 321 -24.53 10.81 -12.36
N HIS A 322 -24.42 11.55 -11.26
CA HIS A 322 -25.55 11.90 -10.39
C HIS A 322 -25.97 13.37 -10.51
N GLY A 323 -25.19 14.19 -11.20
CA GLY A 323 -25.37 15.64 -11.31
C GLY A 323 -24.87 16.43 -10.11
N GLU A 324 -24.96 17.75 -10.22
CA GLU A 324 -24.43 18.72 -9.24
C GLU A 324 -25.49 19.08 -8.18
N SER A 325 -25.72 18.18 -7.22
CA SER A 325 -26.68 18.40 -6.13
C SER A 325 -26.14 17.96 -4.79
N PHE A 326 -26.00 18.89 -3.85
CA PHE A 326 -25.57 18.60 -2.49
C PHE A 326 -26.53 17.66 -1.76
N THR A 327 -27.85 17.85 -1.92
CA THR A 327 -28.87 16.94 -1.38
C THR A 327 -28.67 15.51 -1.87
N ARG A 328 -28.34 15.31 -3.15
CA ARG A 328 -28.12 13.98 -3.73
C ARG A 328 -26.79 13.37 -3.29
N LEU A 329 -25.73 14.17 -3.18
CA LEU A 329 -24.46 13.78 -2.56
C LEU A 329 -24.68 13.24 -1.14
N VAL A 330 -25.40 14.00 -0.31
CA VAL A 330 -25.70 13.61 1.07
C VAL A 330 -26.59 12.37 1.11
N GLY A 331 -27.66 12.32 0.32
CA GLY A 331 -28.57 11.18 0.24
C GLY A 331 -27.86 9.87 -0.10
N ASN A 332 -26.94 9.91 -1.08
CA ASN A 332 -26.17 8.74 -1.48
C ASN A 332 -25.14 8.29 -0.43
N CYS A 333 -24.58 9.20 0.36
CA CYS A 333 -23.47 8.92 1.29
C CYS A 333 -23.88 8.66 2.75
N LYS A 334 -25.09 9.07 3.16
CA LYS A 334 -25.65 8.77 4.49
C LYS A 334 -25.72 7.26 4.74
N ASN A 335 -25.35 6.84 5.94
CA ASN A 335 -25.39 5.43 6.36
C ASN A 335 -24.66 4.46 5.41
N ARG A 336 -23.52 4.88 4.80
CA ARG A 336 -22.73 4.04 3.88
C ARG A 336 -21.36 3.61 4.43
N GLY A 337 -21.12 3.69 5.73
CA GLY A 337 -19.84 3.34 6.34
C GLY A 337 -18.71 4.30 5.97
N SER A 338 -17.47 3.85 6.05
CA SER A 338 -16.29 4.67 5.73
C SER A 338 -16.21 5.03 4.24
N THR A 339 -15.85 6.28 3.93
CA THR A 339 -15.82 6.81 2.55
C THR A 339 -14.54 7.57 2.24
N VAL A 340 -14.10 7.52 0.98
CA VAL A 340 -13.13 8.46 0.39
C VAL A 340 -13.90 9.50 -0.42
N LEU A 341 -13.79 10.77 -0.02
CA LEU A 341 -14.22 11.93 -0.80
C LEU A 341 -13.04 12.39 -1.67
N LEU A 342 -13.31 12.62 -2.95
CA LEU A 342 -12.40 13.22 -3.93
C LEU A 342 -13.05 14.47 -4.51
N VAL A 343 -12.25 15.52 -4.62
CA VAL A 343 -12.62 16.80 -5.23
C VAL A 343 -11.53 17.15 -6.23
N LYS A 344 -11.96 17.45 -7.46
CA LYS A 344 -11.14 18.12 -8.46
C LYS A 344 -11.62 19.57 -8.57
N ASP A 345 -10.69 20.52 -8.50
CA ASP A 345 -11.00 21.93 -8.75
C ASP A 345 -10.78 22.32 -10.22
N THR A 346 -11.28 23.49 -10.62
CA THR A 346 -11.11 24.02 -11.98
C THR A 346 -9.67 24.40 -12.33
N LYS A 347 -8.72 24.31 -11.37
CA LYS A 347 -7.26 24.42 -11.58
C LYS A 347 -6.58 23.06 -11.71
N GLY A 348 -7.34 21.97 -11.76
CA GLY A 348 -6.82 20.60 -11.93
C GLY A 348 -6.15 20.00 -10.70
N HIS A 349 -6.25 20.64 -9.53
CA HIS A 349 -5.82 20.01 -8.28
C HIS A 349 -6.82 18.93 -7.91
N ILE A 350 -6.32 17.77 -7.44
CA ILE A 350 -7.15 16.65 -6.98
C ILE A 350 -6.76 16.36 -5.55
N PHE A 351 -7.72 16.50 -4.64
CA PHE A 351 -7.56 16.40 -3.20
C PHE A 351 -8.83 15.85 -2.56
N GLY A 352 -8.81 15.60 -1.26
CA GLY A 352 -9.94 14.97 -0.62
C GLY A 352 -9.72 14.64 0.84
N GLY A 353 -10.60 13.76 1.34
CA GLY A 353 -10.54 13.28 2.71
C GLY A 353 -11.14 11.89 2.86
N PHE A 354 -10.59 11.14 3.81
CA PHE A 354 -11.16 9.89 4.26
C PHE A 354 -12.01 10.14 5.51
N ALA A 355 -13.29 9.75 5.45
CA ALA A 355 -14.20 9.72 6.60
C ALA A 355 -14.27 8.29 7.13
N SER A 356 -13.94 8.10 8.42
CA SER A 356 -13.87 6.77 9.03
C SER A 356 -15.24 6.15 9.34
N HIS A 357 -16.30 6.96 9.38
CA HIS A 357 -17.67 6.57 9.73
C HIS A 357 -18.69 7.00 8.67
N SER A 358 -19.90 6.43 8.74
CA SER A 358 -21.07 6.89 7.99
C SER A 358 -21.31 8.39 8.18
N TRP A 359 -21.83 9.04 7.14
CA TRP A 359 -22.20 10.44 7.19
C TRP A 359 -23.53 10.60 7.95
N GLU A 360 -23.57 11.41 9.01
CA GLU A 360 -24.80 11.85 9.65
C GLU A 360 -25.03 13.35 9.40
N LEU A 361 -26.31 13.75 9.28
CA LEU A 361 -26.71 15.16 9.17
C LEU A 361 -26.91 15.73 10.58
N LYS A 362 -25.92 16.47 11.09
CA LYS A 362 -26.00 17.11 12.41
C LYS A 362 -25.03 18.30 12.52
N PRO A 363 -25.37 19.37 13.27
CA PRO A 363 -24.51 20.55 13.40
C PRO A 363 -23.26 20.34 14.28
N GLN A 364 -23.04 19.14 14.81
CA GLN A 364 -21.84 18.77 15.58
C GLN A 364 -20.81 18.04 14.70
N PHE A 365 -19.54 18.19 15.05
CA PHE A 365 -18.46 17.40 14.45
C PHE A 365 -18.61 15.90 14.74
N GLN A 366 -18.18 15.08 13.78
CA GLN A 366 -18.29 13.62 13.76
C GLN A 366 -17.04 12.96 13.18
N GLY A 367 -16.97 11.63 13.26
CA GLY A 367 -15.80 10.84 12.89
C GLY A 367 -14.82 10.64 14.06
N ASP A 368 -13.63 10.13 13.76
CA ASP A 368 -12.57 9.87 14.75
C ASP A 368 -11.17 10.22 14.19
N SER A 369 -10.12 9.95 14.98
CA SER A 369 -8.73 10.22 14.61
C SER A 369 -8.18 9.40 13.44
N ARG A 370 -8.95 8.44 12.90
CA ARG A 370 -8.61 7.71 11.66
C ARG A 370 -9.02 8.49 10.41
N CYS A 371 -9.86 9.52 10.53
CA CYS A 371 -10.08 10.46 9.43
C CYS A 371 -8.77 11.18 9.07
N PHE A 372 -8.61 11.52 7.79
CA PHE A 372 -7.46 12.28 7.30
C PHE A 372 -7.83 13.09 6.05
N LEU A 373 -7.05 14.12 5.76
CA LEU A 373 -7.08 14.81 4.46
C LEU A 373 -5.93 14.31 3.58
N PHE A 374 -6.08 14.46 2.26
CA PHE A 374 -5.03 14.12 1.31
C PHE A 374 -5.03 15.05 0.09
N SER A 375 -3.89 15.13 -0.58
CA SER A 375 -3.78 15.60 -1.97
C SER A 375 -3.20 14.47 -2.81
N VAL A 376 -3.60 14.38 -4.07
CA VAL A 376 -3.03 13.43 -5.04
C VAL A 376 -2.54 14.11 -6.33
N SER A 377 -3.01 15.32 -6.62
CA SER A 377 -2.46 16.21 -7.66
C SER A 377 -2.48 17.66 -7.14
N PRO A 378 -1.38 18.44 -7.28
CA PRO A 378 -0.15 18.15 -8.03
C PRO A 378 0.92 17.37 -7.25
N SER A 379 0.66 16.92 -6.01
CA SER A 379 1.59 16.05 -5.27
C SER A 379 0.84 15.10 -4.33
N MET A 380 1.27 13.84 -4.23
CA MET A 380 0.64 12.84 -3.36
C MET A 380 1.08 13.00 -1.90
N ARG A 381 0.15 13.35 -1.00
CA ARG A 381 0.42 13.50 0.44
C ARG A 381 -0.81 13.17 1.28
N VAL A 382 -0.60 12.58 2.46
CA VAL A 382 -1.63 12.34 3.49
C VAL A 382 -1.37 13.19 4.73
N PHE A 383 -2.44 13.68 5.33
CA PHE A 383 -2.46 14.57 6.49
C PHE A 383 -3.36 13.97 7.57
N THR A 384 -2.77 13.17 8.44
CA THR A 384 -3.45 12.49 9.57
C THR A 384 -3.75 13.46 10.71
N SER A 385 -4.58 13.03 11.69
CA SER A 385 -4.95 13.93 12.78
C SER A 385 -3.76 14.32 13.68
N THR A 386 -3.67 15.60 13.99
CA THR A 386 -2.70 16.19 14.94
C THR A 386 -3.00 15.86 16.41
N GLY A 387 -4.20 15.36 16.71
CA GLY A 387 -4.71 15.20 18.08
C GLY A 387 -5.13 16.51 18.78
N TYR A 388 -4.97 17.67 18.15
CA TYR A 388 -5.24 18.98 18.77
C TYR A 388 -6.72 19.21 19.09
N ASN A 389 -7.62 18.72 18.24
CA ASN A 389 -9.07 18.78 18.44
C ASN A 389 -9.76 17.56 17.82
N LYS A 390 -11.09 17.46 17.99
CA LYS A 390 -11.92 16.37 17.44
C LYS A 390 -12.81 16.82 16.26
N HIS A 391 -12.39 17.86 15.53
CA HIS A 391 -13.17 18.47 14.45
C HIS A 391 -12.99 17.73 13.12
N TYR A 392 -13.11 16.40 13.13
CA TYR A 392 -12.67 15.55 12.02
C TYR A 392 -13.51 15.77 10.75
N MET A 393 -14.83 15.75 10.88
CA MET A 393 -15.79 15.95 9.81
C MET A 393 -17.01 16.70 10.36
N TYR A 394 -17.64 17.53 9.53
CA TYR A 394 -18.86 18.28 9.80
C TYR A 394 -19.79 18.11 8.59
N LEU A 395 -21.08 17.83 8.82
CA LEU A 395 -22.05 17.76 7.72
C LEU A 395 -23.41 18.26 8.19
N ASN A 396 -23.88 19.33 7.57
CA ASN A 396 -25.14 19.97 7.94
C ASN A 396 -25.89 20.49 6.71
N GLN A 397 -27.22 20.50 6.78
CA GLN A 397 -28.10 20.94 5.71
C GLN A 397 -29.42 21.49 6.26
N GLY A 398 -29.99 22.50 5.62
CA GLY A 398 -31.31 23.05 5.95
C GLY A 398 -31.39 23.86 7.25
N GLN A 399 -30.27 24.23 7.87
CA GLN A 399 -30.25 25.06 9.07
C GLN A 399 -30.06 26.54 8.72
N GLN A 400 -30.70 27.44 9.47
CA GLN A 400 -30.58 28.89 9.26
C GLN A 400 -29.37 29.51 9.97
N THR A 401 -28.98 28.95 11.13
CA THR A 401 -27.97 29.54 12.03
C THR A 401 -26.59 28.90 11.94
N MET A 402 -26.48 27.77 11.24
CA MET A 402 -25.26 26.98 11.11
C MET A 402 -24.91 26.79 9.63
N PRO A 403 -23.63 26.81 9.23
CA PRO A 403 -23.24 26.62 7.83
C PRO A 403 -23.81 25.32 7.26
N ASN A 404 -24.38 25.38 6.04
CA ASN A 404 -24.84 24.20 5.31
C ASN A 404 -23.76 23.80 4.32
N GLY A 405 -23.37 22.53 4.32
CA GLY A 405 -22.21 22.04 3.59
C GLY A 405 -21.47 20.93 4.32
N LEU A 406 -20.37 20.49 3.72
CA LEU A 406 -19.50 19.42 4.18
C LEU A 406 -18.10 19.97 4.50
N GLY A 407 -17.70 19.89 5.76
CA GLY A 407 -16.38 20.32 6.24
C GLY A 407 -15.54 19.17 6.75
N MET A 408 -14.23 19.21 6.56
CA MET A 408 -13.27 18.26 7.13
C MET A 408 -12.06 18.99 7.70
N GLY A 409 -11.88 18.88 9.03
CA GLY A 409 -10.78 19.48 9.79
C GLY A 409 -10.87 20.99 9.92
N GLY A 410 -10.40 21.55 11.04
CA GLY A 410 -10.37 22.98 11.29
C GLY A 410 -11.55 23.44 12.14
N GLN A 411 -12.23 24.51 11.70
CA GLN A 411 -13.41 25.07 12.38
C GLN A 411 -14.32 25.79 11.37
N HIS A 412 -15.51 26.20 11.78
CA HIS A 412 -16.43 26.96 10.94
C HIS A 412 -15.75 28.18 10.30
N GLY A 413 -15.85 28.30 8.97
CA GLY A 413 -15.22 29.36 8.16
C GLY A 413 -13.72 29.16 7.86
N TYR A 414 -13.07 28.17 8.49
CA TYR A 414 -11.65 27.84 8.36
C TYR A 414 -11.46 26.30 8.34
N PHE A 415 -12.12 25.64 7.39
CA PHE A 415 -11.95 24.20 7.21
C PHE A 415 -10.72 23.89 6.34
N GLY A 416 -10.06 22.76 6.62
CA GLY A 416 -9.00 22.22 5.76
C GLY A 416 -9.53 21.79 4.39
N LEU A 417 -10.78 21.32 4.36
CA LEU A 417 -11.59 21.11 3.17
C LEU A 417 -13.05 21.46 3.48
N TRP A 418 -13.65 22.34 2.68
CA TRP A 418 -15.08 22.67 2.67
C TRP A 418 -15.66 22.47 1.28
N LEU A 419 -16.84 21.86 1.20
CA LEU A 419 -17.75 21.91 0.06
C LEU A 419 -19.05 22.56 0.50
N ASP A 420 -19.51 23.53 -0.27
CA ASP A 420 -20.68 24.32 0.08
C ASP A 420 -22.01 23.58 -0.14
N GLY A 421 -23.02 23.91 0.67
CA GLY A 421 -24.36 23.34 0.58
C GLY A 421 -25.10 23.71 -0.71
N ASP A 422 -24.73 24.83 -1.34
CA ASP A 422 -25.25 25.23 -2.66
C ASP A 422 -24.56 24.48 -3.83
N PHE A 423 -23.57 23.62 -3.53
CA PHE A 423 -22.71 22.91 -4.48
C PHE A 423 -21.82 23.84 -5.34
N GLY A 424 -20.93 23.26 -6.14
CA GLY A 424 -20.09 23.98 -7.11
C GLY A 424 -18.94 24.84 -6.54
N ARG A 425 -18.95 25.14 -5.23
CA ARG A 425 -17.92 25.95 -4.55
C ARG A 425 -17.40 25.27 -3.29
N GLY A 426 -16.18 25.61 -2.90
CA GLY A 426 -15.54 25.12 -1.69
C GLY A 426 -14.38 26.00 -1.24
N HIS A 427 -13.73 25.63 -0.14
CA HIS A 427 -12.53 26.31 0.33
C HIS A 427 -11.56 25.37 1.08
N SER A 428 -10.27 25.70 1.09
CA SER A 428 -9.21 25.00 1.82
C SER A 428 -8.43 26.02 2.66
N ARG A 429 -9.08 26.51 3.73
CA ARG A 429 -8.64 27.63 4.56
C ARG A 429 -7.74 27.17 5.69
N ALA A 430 -6.52 26.84 5.30
CA ALA A 430 -5.54 26.17 6.16
C ALA A 430 -4.28 27.02 6.42
N ARG A 431 -4.40 28.33 6.70
CA ARG A 431 -3.23 29.20 6.97
C ARG A 431 -2.84 29.22 8.45
N PRO A 432 -1.57 28.94 8.84
CA PRO A 432 -0.50 28.37 8.02
C PRO A 432 -0.67 26.86 7.80
N ARG A 433 -1.40 26.17 8.67
CA ARG A 433 -1.86 24.77 8.53
C ARG A 433 -3.25 24.59 9.17
N CYS A 434 -4.02 23.62 8.68
CA CYS A 434 -5.27 23.19 9.32
C CYS A 434 -4.97 22.62 10.72
N THR A 435 -5.72 23.04 11.75
CA THR A 435 -5.44 22.65 13.14
C THR A 435 -5.67 21.16 13.42
N THR A 436 -6.66 20.54 12.78
CA THR A 436 -7.04 19.13 13.01
C THR A 436 -6.12 18.13 12.33
N TYR A 437 -5.58 18.47 11.15
CA TYR A 437 -4.85 17.55 10.26
C TYR A 437 -3.42 18.01 9.91
N GLY A 438 -3.03 19.23 10.25
CA GLY A 438 -1.72 19.78 9.86
C GLY A 438 -1.58 20.00 8.33
N SER A 439 -2.65 19.82 7.55
CA SER A 439 -2.63 20.01 6.10
C SER A 439 -2.32 21.47 5.74
N PRO A 440 -1.63 21.72 4.62
CA PRO A 440 -1.63 23.03 3.97
C PRO A 440 -2.99 23.26 3.27
N GLN A 441 -3.09 24.35 2.49
CA GLN A 441 -4.09 24.46 1.43
C GLN A 441 -3.94 23.28 0.45
N LEU A 442 -5.05 22.65 0.07
CA LEU A 442 -5.09 21.46 -0.79
C LEU A 442 -5.47 21.79 -2.25
N SER A 443 -6.31 22.81 -2.43
CA SER A 443 -6.77 23.35 -3.71
C SER A 443 -5.78 24.36 -4.30
N GLY A 444 -5.95 24.69 -5.58
CA GLY A 444 -5.11 25.67 -6.28
C GLY A 444 -5.26 27.11 -5.78
N ASP A 445 -6.38 27.43 -5.14
CA ASP A 445 -6.66 28.68 -4.42
C ASP A 445 -7.29 28.39 -3.06
N GLU A 446 -7.32 29.38 -2.16
CA GLU A 446 -7.96 29.25 -0.85
C GLU A 446 -9.48 29.02 -0.94
N ASP A 447 -10.16 29.75 -1.81
CA ASP A 447 -11.55 29.51 -2.22
C ASP A 447 -11.53 28.97 -3.66
N PHE A 448 -12.24 27.88 -3.94
CA PHE A 448 -12.16 27.17 -5.22
C PHE A 448 -13.53 26.86 -5.83
N THR A 449 -13.56 26.76 -7.15
CA THR A 449 -14.69 26.21 -7.92
C THR A 449 -14.48 24.72 -8.14
N VAL A 450 -15.52 23.94 -7.91
CA VAL A 450 -15.54 22.49 -8.11
C VAL A 450 -15.67 22.18 -9.59
N ASP A 451 -14.84 21.27 -10.11
CA ASP A 451 -14.94 20.70 -11.46
C ASP A 451 -15.55 19.28 -11.41
N THR A 452 -15.20 18.47 -10.42
CA THR A 452 -15.78 17.14 -10.22
C THR A 452 -15.70 16.75 -8.74
N VAL A 453 -16.74 16.09 -8.23
CA VAL A 453 -16.71 15.41 -6.93
C VAL A 453 -16.98 13.93 -7.15
N GLU A 454 -16.21 13.07 -6.49
CA GLU A 454 -16.50 11.65 -6.35
C GLU A 454 -16.52 11.25 -4.88
N VAL A 455 -17.41 10.33 -4.51
CA VAL A 455 -17.36 9.64 -3.21
C VAL A 455 -17.40 8.15 -3.44
N TRP A 456 -16.43 7.46 -2.84
CA TRP A 456 -16.29 6.02 -2.86
C TRP A 456 -16.53 5.46 -1.46
N GLY A 457 -17.41 4.47 -1.34
CA GLY A 457 -17.51 3.68 -0.12
C GLY A 457 -16.36 2.67 -0.08
N VAL A 458 -15.58 2.66 1.01
CA VAL A 458 -14.34 1.87 1.14
C VAL A 458 -14.30 0.99 2.39
N GLY A 459 -15.36 1.01 3.20
CA GLY A 459 -15.58 0.06 4.29
C GLY A 459 -16.45 -1.13 3.85
N VAL A 460 -16.60 -2.10 4.75
CA VAL A 460 -17.69 -3.09 4.64
C VAL A 460 -19.01 -2.32 4.48
N PRO A 461 -19.84 -2.62 3.47
CA PRO A 461 -21.17 -2.02 3.39
C PRO A 461 -21.91 -2.32 4.70
N PRO A 462 -22.47 -1.31 5.39
CA PRO A 462 -23.37 -1.62 6.49
C PRO A 462 -24.49 -2.51 5.95
N GLU A 463 -24.90 -3.50 6.75
CA GLU A 463 -26.07 -4.31 6.45
C GLU A 463 -27.25 -3.38 6.14
N GLU A 464 -28.09 -3.79 5.18
CA GLU A 464 -29.25 -3.03 4.75
C GLU A 464 -30.27 -2.97 5.90
N GLN A 465 -30.06 -2.03 6.81
CA GLN A 465 -31.12 -1.46 7.61
C GLN A 465 -32.09 -0.85 6.60
N GLU A 466 -33.22 -1.54 6.39
CA GLU A 466 -34.35 -1.08 5.61
C GLU A 466 -34.52 0.42 5.84
N GLN A 467 -34.39 1.21 4.78
CA GLN A 467 -34.50 2.64 4.95
C GLN A 467 -35.90 2.96 5.46
N ASP A 468 -35.97 3.98 6.32
CA ASP A 468 -37.16 4.49 7.01
C ASP A 468 -38.16 5.16 6.04
N GLU A 469 -38.25 4.66 4.79
CA GLU A 469 -39.25 4.95 3.77
C GLU A 469 -40.61 4.36 4.16
N ASN A 470 -40.63 3.31 4.99
CA ASN A 470 -41.86 2.78 5.58
C ASN A 470 -42.28 3.52 6.86
N LYS A 471 -42.14 4.86 6.85
CA LYS A 471 -43.05 5.73 7.61
C LYS A 471 -44.42 5.66 6.95
N LYS A 472 -45.08 4.52 7.17
CA LYS A 472 -46.52 4.36 7.02
C LYS A 472 -47.20 5.60 7.57
N SER A 473 -48.19 6.10 6.84
CA SER A 473 -48.93 7.27 7.27
C SER A 473 -49.48 7.01 8.67
N VAL A 474 -49.65 8.05 9.49
CA VAL A 474 -50.30 7.90 10.81
C VAL A 474 -51.71 7.28 10.68
N LEU A 475 -52.31 7.36 9.48
CA LEU A 475 -53.56 6.70 9.08
C LEU A 475 -53.47 5.17 8.95
N ASP A 476 -52.29 4.60 8.70
CA ASP A 476 -52.09 3.14 8.46
C ASP A 476 -51.68 2.39 9.74
N ILE A 477 -51.50 3.09 10.87
CA ILE A 477 -51.01 2.51 12.13
C ILE A 477 -52.15 2.24 13.12
N ASP A 478 -53.24 3.00 13.06
CA ASP A 478 -54.35 2.89 14.01
C ASP A 478 -55.72 3.22 13.38
N PRO A 479 -56.64 2.23 13.21
CA PRO A 479 -57.97 2.48 12.68
C PRO A 479 -58.86 3.31 13.62
N GLU A 480 -58.57 3.38 14.92
CA GLU A 480 -59.29 4.24 15.86
C GLU A 480 -58.97 5.72 15.61
N VAL A 481 -57.72 6.04 15.24
CA VAL A 481 -57.30 7.41 14.88
C VAL A 481 -57.98 7.87 13.58
N GLN A 482 -58.13 6.98 12.58
CA GLN A 482 -58.89 7.30 11.37
C GLN A 482 -60.36 7.60 11.70
N ALA A 483 -61.02 6.75 12.51
CA ALA A 483 -62.40 6.97 12.93
C ALA A 483 -62.59 8.29 13.71
N ILE A 484 -61.62 8.66 14.56
CA ILE A 484 -61.65 9.94 15.29
C ILE A 484 -61.47 11.14 14.35
N MET A 485 -60.65 11.05 13.30
CA MET A 485 -60.51 12.12 12.30
C MET A 485 -61.78 12.29 11.45
N GLU A 486 -62.43 11.20 11.07
CA GLU A 486 -63.71 11.24 10.34
C GLU A 486 -64.84 11.82 11.23
N MET A 487 -64.93 11.41 12.50
CA MET A 487 -65.88 11.98 13.47
C MET A 487 -65.64 13.45 13.82
N THR A 488 -64.45 14.00 13.56
CA THR A 488 -64.12 15.42 13.81
C THR A 488 -64.26 16.31 12.57
N GLY A 489 -64.77 15.78 11.45
CA GLY A 489 -65.20 16.57 10.29
C GLY A 489 -64.09 17.22 9.48
N LYS A 490 -62.86 16.69 9.53
CA LYS A 490 -61.72 17.17 8.73
C LYS A 490 -61.62 16.39 7.42
N THR A 491 -61.52 17.09 6.29
CA THR A 491 -61.44 16.46 4.96
C THR A 491 -60.04 15.91 4.66
N LEU A 492 -59.97 14.63 4.27
CA LEU A 492 -58.75 13.96 3.83
C LEU A 492 -58.42 14.33 2.37
N HIS A 493 -57.38 15.14 2.15
CA HIS A 493 -57.06 15.70 0.83
C HIS A 493 -56.12 14.83 -0.05
N SER A 494 -55.83 13.58 0.31
CA SER A 494 -54.82 12.74 -0.39
C SER A 494 -55.35 11.48 -1.09
N GLN A 495 -56.67 11.24 -1.16
CA GLN A 495 -57.21 10.05 -1.86
C GLN A 495 -57.08 10.08 -3.39
N GLY A 496 -56.68 11.21 -3.99
CA GLY A 496 -56.68 11.41 -5.46
C GLY A 496 -55.41 10.98 -6.22
N LEU A 497 -54.38 10.47 -5.55
CA LEU A 497 -53.11 10.06 -6.16
C LEU A 497 -52.64 8.70 -5.62
N ARG A 498 -53.38 7.65 -5.99
CA ARG A 498 -52.93 6.25 -5.91
C ARG A 498 -53.01 5.66 -7.31
N GLU A 499 -51.86 5.25 -7.85
CA GLU A 499 -51.87 4.31 -8.97
C GLU A 499 -52.25 2.93 -8.42
N PRO A 500 -53.07 2.13 -9.14
CA PRO A 500 -53.48 0.83 -8.66
C PRO A 500 -52.29 -0.15 -8.69
N GLU A 501 -52.15 -0.94 -7.63
CA GLU A 501 -51.22 -2.07 -7.59
C GLU A 501 -51.71 -3.15 -8.57
N GLU A 502 -50.80 -3.69 -9.39
CA GLU A 502 -51.11 -4.83 -10.27
C GLU A 502 -51.21 -6.11 -9.42
N ASP A 503 -52.33 -6.83 -9.56
CA ASP A 503 -52.67 -8.01 -8.78
C ASP A 503 -52.08 -9.27 -9.46
N ASP A 504 -51.04 -9.87 -8.84
CA ASP A 504 -50.38 -11.09 -9.33
C ASP A 504 -51.32 -12.31 -9.14
N GLY A 505 -51.83 -12.86 -10.26
CA GLY A 505 -52.71 -14.03 -10.31
C GLY A 505 -52.29 -15.11 -11.31
#